data_AF-A0A9E8SEZ0-F1
#
_entry.id   AF-A0A9E8SEZ0-F1
#
_cell.length_a   1.000
_cell.length_b   1.000
_cell.length_c   1.000
_cell.angle_alpha   90.00
_cell.angle_beta   90.00
_cell.angle_gamma   90.00
#
_symmetry.space_group_name_H-M   'P 1'
#
loop_
_entity.id
_entity.type
_entity.pdbx_description
1 polymer ?
#
loop_
_entity_poly.entity_id
_entity_poly.type
_entity_poly.pdbx_seq_one_letter_code
_entity_poly.pdbx_strand_id
1 'polypeptide(L)'
;MGNTNKENIIQANLEYVRIVRKFKSLYENKEIEDFSNIIGREQFTTYLNAKKALDKKAKKAKENYDYAYKVYQQYQEAKSSLKKYFPNYKYSEIKLNNIKITNPELTSDVEFMKQFLKYGESDQSLTKQMKEFDDLLFKRVNIDFNERTILNEDTDRLSDIGYGNNILNNNLNEYSHGTKIAGLIIGDNIKIMPLCVSPYGNEHDKDIAIAIRYAVDNGAKVINMSFSKNFSLFKEWVLDAIKYADNKNVLIVTSAGNDGLNINNRDNYPDDANGSGIEVSNNFLKIGATTYFVNSDLIDKYSNYGNSKVDVFAPGVDIYTAIPNNKYAYFSGTSLAAALTSKVAALIFSYYPNLSASQVKHIIMDSGVEYTFPVKTPTKEDKDKMTPFNELSKSR
;
A
#
# COMPACT_ATOMS: atom_id res chain seq x y z
N MET A 1 -6.24 11.33 9.77
CA MET A 1 -5.87 12.46 8.89
C MET A 1 -7.14 13.21 8.51
N GLY A 2 -7.33 14.40 9.08
CA GLY A 2 -8.56 15.17 8.92
C GLY A 2 -8.42 16.56 9.53
N ASN A 3 -9.42 17.42 9.32
CA ASN A 3 -9.42 18.79 9.83
C ASN A 3 -10.20 18.90 11.16
N THR A 4 -10.22 20.13 11.70
CA THR A 4 -10.96 20.48 12.92
C THR A 4 -12.48 20.40 12.76
N ASN A 5 -12.98 20.47 11.51
CA ASN A 5 -14.39 20.29 11.17
C ASN A 5 -14.81 18.81 11.08
N LYS A 6 -13.95 17.89 11.51
CA LYS A 6 -14.18 16.42 11.52
C LYS A 6 -14.26 15.80 10.12
N GLU A 7 -13.85 16.53 9.09
CA GLU A 7 -13.69 15.98 7.75
C GLU A 7 -12.38 15.20 7.69
N ASN A 8 -12.41 14.03 7.06
CA ASN A 8 -11.24 13.15 6.97
C ASN A 8 -10.89 12.90 5.50
N ILE A 9 -9.58 12.88 5.23
CA ILE A 9 -9.08 12.41 3.94
C ILE A 9 -9.31 10.90 3.88
N ILE A 10 -9.97 10.45 2.81
CA ILE A 10 -10.17 9.02 2.49
C ILE A 10 -9.32 8.62 1.29
N GLN A 11 -9.31 9.44 0.24
CA GLN A 11 -8.55 9.20 -0.98
C GLN A 11 -7.47 10.27 -1.11
N ALA A 12 -6.24 9.85 -1.35
CA ALA A 12 -5.11 10.70 -1.65
C ALA A 12 -4.56 10.41 -3.05
N ASN A 13 -3.98 11.42 -3.68
CA ASN A 13 -3.22 11.18 -4.91
C ASN A 13 -2.04 10.23 -4.68
N LEU A 14 -1.74 9.44 -5.71
CA LEU A 14 -0.47 8.71 -5.77
C LEU A 14 0.69 9.71 -5.90
N GLU A 15 1.87 9.38 -5.36
CA GLU A 15 2.98 10.33 -5.25
C GLU A 15 3.40 10.92 -6.60
N TYR A 16 3.45 10.10 -7.67
CA TYR A 16 3.79 10.60 -9.00
C TYR A 16 2.77 11.61 -9.55
N VAL A 17 1.50 11.56 -9.14
CA VAL A 17 0.51 12.60 -9.50
C VAL A 17 0.88 13.92 -8.84
N ARG A 18 1.30 13.87 -7.57
CA ARG A 18 1.73 15.04 -6.80
C ARG A 18 2.99 15.66 -7.40
N ILE A 19 3.97 14.83 -7.78
CA ILE A 19 5.17 15.24 -8.51
C ILE A 19 4.81 15.93 -9.84
N VAL A 20 3.94 15.30 -10.65
CA VAL A 20 3.51 15.90 -11.93
C VAL A 20 2.80 17.22 -11.68
N ARG A 21 1.83 17.27 -10.76
CA ARG A 21 1.11 18.51 -10.40
C ARG A 21 2.06 19.63 -10.00
N LYS A 22 3.05 19.32 -9.16
CA LYS A 22 4.01 20.32 -8.67
C LYS A 22 4.91 20.88 -9.76
N PHE A 23 5.41 20.02 -10.64
CA PHE A 23 6.45 20.41 -11.60
C PHE A 23 5.93 20.66 -13.03
N LYS A 24 4.65 20.41 -13.32
CA LYS A 24 4.08 20.55 -14.66
C LYS A 24 4.35 21.94 -15.26
N SER A 25 4.05 23.01 -14.54
CA SER A 25 4.25 24.39 -15.04
C SER A 25 5.71 24.76 -15.31
N LEU A 26 6.65 24.07 -14.65
CA LEU A 26 8.08 24.31 -14.81
C LEU A 26 8.69 23.52 -15.97
N TYR A 27 8.19 22.31 -16.23
CA TYR A 27 8.87 21.32 -17.09
C TYR A 27 8.04 20.84 -18.28
N GLU A 28 6.78 21.22 -18.39
CA GLU A 28 5.97 20.92 -19.56
C GLU A 28 6.60 21.53 -20.82
N ASN A 29 6.77 20.71 -21.86
CA ASN A 29 7.40 21.06 -23.14
C ASN A 29 8.87 21.53 -23.01
N LYS A 30 9.59 21.07 -21.98
CA LYS A 30 11.04 21.28 -21.81
C LYS A 30 11.83 20.02 -22.12
N GLU A 31 13.12 20.18 -22.39
CA GLU A 31 14.10 19.11 -22.56
C GLU A 31 15.18 19.19 -21.46
N ILE A 32 15.96 18.12 -21.26
CA ILE A 32 16.94 18.08 -20.15
C ILE A 32 18.07 19.12 -20.35
N GLU A 33 18.35 19.46 -21.61
CA GLU A 33 19.30 20.46 -22.06
C GLU A 33 18.90 21.88 -21.63
N ASP A 34 17.62 22.14 -21.35
CA ASP A 34 17.11 23.44 -20.86
C ASP A 34 17.59 23.76 -19.44
N PHE A 35 18.13 22.79 -18.71
CA PHE A 35 18.56 22.94 -17.32
C PHE A 35 20.09 22.82 -17.21
N SER A 36 20.75 23.89 -16.76
CA SER A 36 22.21 23.93 -16.62
C SER A 36 22.73 23.38 -15.29
N ASN A 37 21.90 23.38 -14.25
CA ASN A 37 22.29 22.90 -12.92
C ASN A 37 21.79 21.47 -12.66
N ILE A 38 22.54 20.73 -11.83
CA ILE A 38 22.28 19.32 -11.53
C ILE A 38 20.91 19.11 -10.88
N ILE A 39 20.50 19.99 -9.97
CA ILE A 39 19.23 19.90 -9.24
C ILE A 39 18.05 19.98 -10.21
N GLY A 40 18.08 20.93 -11.15
CA GLY A 40 17.05 21.09 -12.18
C GLY A 40 16.95 19.86 -13.08
N ARG A 41 18.09 19.26 -13.46
CA ARG A 41 18.12 18.02 -14.27
C ARG A 41 17.57 16.82 -13.50
N GLU A 42 17.89 16.68 -12.23
CA GLU A 42 17.35 15.63 -11.36
C GLU A 42 15.84 15.77 -11.19
N GLN A 43 15.36 16.97 -10.85
CA GLN A 43 13.92 17.26 -10.74
C GLN A 43 13.18 17.01 -12.05
N PHE A 44 13.76 17.41 -13.19
CA PHE A 44 13.21 17.14 -14.51
C PHE A 44 13.13 15.63 -14.80
N THR A 45 14.16 14.87 -14.47
CA THR A 45 14.18 13.40 -14.61
C THR A 45 13.10 12.75 -13.74
N THR A 46 12.96 13.19 -12.49
CA THR A 46 11.90 12.74 -11.58
C THR A 46 10.52 13.05 -12.15
N TYR A 47 10.31 14.24 -12.70
CA TYR A 47 9.06 14.64 -13.35
C TYR A 47 8.74 13.76 -14.57
N LEU A 48 9.70 13.49 -15.46
CA LEU A 48 9.49 12.61 -16.61
C LEU A 48 9.13 11.18 -16.19
N ASN A 49 9.82 10.63 -15.20
CA ASN A 49 9.52 9.31 -14.66
C ASN A 49 8.12 9.24 -14.02
N ALA A 50 7.76 10.28 -13.26
CA ALA A 50 6.44 10.41 -12.65
C ALA A 50 5.33 10.54 -13.69
N LYS A 51 5.54 11.36 -14.74
CA LYS A 51 4.60 11.51 -15.86
C LYS A 51 4.39 10.19 -16.60
N LYS A 52 5.46 9.46 -16.91
CA LYS A 52 5.38 8.13 -17.54
C LYS A 52 4.59 7.13 -16.67
N ALA A 53 4.80 7.16 -15.35
CA ALA A 53 4.05 6.32 -14.42
C ALA A 53 2.56 6.71 -14.35
N LEU A 54 2.27 8.01 -14.33
CA LEU A 54 0.92 8.57 -14.37
C LEU A 54 0.18 8.15 -15.63
N ASP A 55 0.74 8.44 -16.81
CA ASP A 55 0.10 8.16 -18.10
C ASP A 55 -0.25 6.68 -18.23
N LYS A 56 0.70 5.80 -17.83
CA LYS A 56 0.48 4.35 -17.83
C LYS A 56 -0.63 3.93 -16.87
N LYS A 57 -0.66 4.45 -15.64
CA LYS A 57 -1.68 4.05 -14.65
C LYS A 57 -3.04 4.63 -15.02
N ALA A 58 -3.12 5.89 -15.44
CA ALA A 58 -4.34 6.56 -15.84
C ALA A 58 -5.00 5.88 -17.05
N LYS A 59 -4.20 5.51 -18.06
CA LYS A 59 -4.69 4.71 -19.20
C LYS A 59 -5.34 3.40 -18.75
N LYS A 60 -4.62 2.61 -17.93
CA LYS A 60 -5.15 1.33 -17.43
C LYS A 60 -6.37 1.52 -16.51
N ALA A 61 -6.38 2.57 -15.69
CA ALA A 61 -7.52 2.91 -14.84
C ALA A 61 -8.76 3.25 -15.69
N LYS A 62 -8.58 4.00 -16.78
CA LYS A 62 -9.65 4.34 -17.72
C LYS A 62 -10.19 3.11 -18.45
N GLU A 63 -9.31 2.26 -18.97
CA GLU A 63 -9.69 1.01 -19.63
C GLU A 63 -10.51 0.10 -18.69
N ASN A 64 -10.05 -0.07 -17.45
CA ASN A 64 -10.76 -0.87 -16.45
C ASN A 64 -12.10 -0.24 -16.05
N TYR A 65 -12.14 1.09 -15.87
CA TYR A 65 -13.36 1.83 -15.56
C TYR A 65 -14.39 1.67 -16.69
N ASP A 66 -13.99 1.88 -17.95
CA ASP A 66 -14.90 1.81 -19.09
C ASP A 66 -15.46 0.40 -19.28
N TYR A 67 -14.64 -0.64 -19.05
CA TYR A 67 -15.10 -2.02 -19.04
C TYR A 67 -16.10 -2.28 -17.91
N ALA A 68 -15.76 -1.93 -16.67
CA ALA A 68 -16.62 -2.14 -15.51
C ALA A 68 -17.93 -1.35 -15.61
N TYR A 69 -17.88 -0.13 -16.15
CA TYR A 69 -19.04 0.72 -16.34
C TYR A 69 -20.03 0.10 -17.35
N LYS A 70 -19.55 -0.50 -18.44
CA LYS A 70 -20.41 -1.26 -19.37
C LYS A 70 -21.10 -2.44 -18.70
N VAL A 71 -20.36 -3.22 -17.90
CA VAL A 71 -20.93 -4.34 -17.13
C VAL A 71 -21.97 -3.82 -16.13
N TYR A 72 -21.69 -2.70 -15.47
CA TYR A 72 -22.62 -2.06 -14.54
C TYR A 72 -23.91 -1.59 -15.24
N GLN A 73 -23.81 -0.97 -16.42
CA GLN A 73 -24.97 -0.56 -17.21
C GLN A 73 -25.84 -1.76 -17.60
N GLN A 74 -25.22 -2.81 -18.16
CA GLN A 74 -25.92 -4.05 -18.51
C GLN A 74 -26.60 -4.70 -17.30
N TYR A 75 -25.96 -4.66 -16.12
CA TYR A 75 -26.57 -5.12 -14.88
C TYR A 75 -27.80 -4.29 -14.48
N GLN A 76 -27.74 -2.96 -14.58
CA GLN A 76 -28.89 -2.11 -14.25
C GLN A 76 -30.05 -2.30 -15.23
N GLU A 77 -29.75 -2.47 -16.52
CA GLU A 77 -30.73 -2.80 -17.56
C GLU A 77 -31.41 -4.13 -17.26
N ALA A 78 -30.63 -5.20 -17.03
CA ALA A 78 -31.16 -6.51 -16.69
C ALA A 78 -31.97 -6.49 -15.39
N LYS A 79 -31.51 -5.76 -14.36
CA LYS A 79 -32.24 -5.56 -13.11
C LYS A 79 -33.60 -4.88 -13.33
N SER A 80 -33.65 -3.90 -14.23
CA SER A 80 -34.90 -3.22 -14.62
C SER A 80 -35.85 -4.16 -15.37
N SER A 81 -35.37 -4.83 -16.43
CA SER A 81 -36.15 -5.76 -17.25
C SER A 81 -36.72 -6.93 -16.44
N LEU A 82 -35.95 -7.43 -15.48
CA LEU A 82 -36.31 -8.59 -14.67
C LEU A 82 -37.15 -8.25 -13.43
N LYS A 83 -37.36 -6.96 -13.13
CA LYS A 83 -38.11 -6.49 -11.96
C LYS A 83 -39.51 -7.11 -11.86
N LYS A 84 -40.21 -7.31 -12.98
CA LYS A 84 -41.53 -7.94 -13.00
C LYS A 84 -41.52 -9.42 -12.56
N TYR A 85 -40.40 -10.11 -12.75
CA TYR A 85 -40.21 -11.50 -12.32
C TYR A 85 -39.56 -11.59 -10.93
N PHE A 86 -38.75 -10.61 -10.56
CA PHE A 86 -38.01 -10.55 -9.30
C PHE A 86 -38.19 -9.18 -8.62
N PRO A 87 -39.36 -8.90 -8.02
CA PRO A 87 -39.64 -7.59 -7.43
C PRO A 87 -38.71 -7.22 -6.27
N ASN A 88 -38.15 -8.23 -5.59
CA ASN A 88 -37.19 -8.07 -4.50
C ASN A 88 -35.72 -8.22 -4.93
N TYR A 89 -35.45 -8.33 -6.24
CA TYR A 89 -34.11 -8.55 -6.82
C TYR A 89 -33.34 -9.75 -6.25
N LYS A 90 -34.08 -10.73 -5.70
CA LYS A 90 -33.54 -12.02 -5.27
C LYS A 90 -33.67 -13.01 -6.42
N TYR A 91 -32.59 -13.15 -7.17
CA TYR A 91 -32.57 -14.01 -8.35
C TYR A 91 -32.36 -15.47 -7.97
N SER A 92 -32.99 -16.38 -8.72
CA SER A 92 -32.71 -17.81 -8.66
C SER A 92 -32.55 -18.36 -10.07
N GLU A 93 -31.55 -19.23 -10.25
CA GLU A 93 -31.24 -19.81 -11.55
C GLU A 93 -32.43 -20.57 -12.14
N ILE A 94 -33.12 -21.35 -11.31
CA ILE A 94 -34.35 -22.08 -11.70
C ILE A 94 -35.42 -21.12 -12.21
N LYS A 95 -35.64 -19.98 -11.54
CA LYS A 95 -36.65 -19.02 -11.96
C LYS A 95 -36.23 -18.26 -13.21
N LEU A 96 -34.95 -17.92 -13.36
CA LEU A 96 -34.39 -17.31 -14.57
C LEU A 96 -34.57 -18.23 -15.79
N ASN A 97 -34.32 -19.54 -15.64
CA ASN A 97 -34.50 -20.54 -16.71
C ASN A 97 -35.97 -20.68 -17.16
N ASN A 98 -36.92 -20.41 -16.27
CA ASN A 98 -38.35 -20.54 -16.54
C ASN A 98 -39.03 -19.24 -16.99
N ILE A 99 -38.28 -18.15 -17.19
CA ILE A 99 -38.84 -16.90 -17.70
C ILE A 99 -39.29 -17.11 -19.15
N LYS A 100 -40.58 -16.84 -19.40
CA LYS A 100 -41.10 -16.76 -20.77
C LYS A 100 -40.49 -15.55 -21.46
N ILE A 101 -39.58 -15.81 -22.39
CA ILE A 101 -38.91 -14.81 -23.22
C ILE A 101 -39.91 -14.20 -24.19
N THR A 102 -40.01 -12.87 -24.19
CA THR A 102 -40.96 -12.11 -25.02
C THR A 102 -40.27 -11.26 -26.10
N ASN A 103 -38.97 -11.02 -25.98
CA ASN A 103 -38.16 -10.28 -26.96
C ASN A 103 -36.66 -10.64 -26.81
N PRO A 104 -35.81 -10.29 -27.79
CA PRO A 104 -34.37 -10.58 -27.73
C PRO A 104 -33.62 -9.90 -26.58
N GLU A 105 -34.04 -8.69 -26.19
CA GLU A 105 -33.44 -7.93 -25.08
C GLU A 105 -33.57 -8.69 -23.75
N LEU A 106 -34.76 -9.21 -23.45
CA LEU A 106 -35.01 -10.04 -22.27
C LEU A 106 -34.20 -11.34 -22.29
N THR A 107 -33.93 -11.92 -23.47
CA THR A 107 -33.00 -13.07 -23.59
C THR A 107 -31.61 -12.68 -23.11
N SER A 108 -31.08 -11.55 -23.58
CA SER A 108 -29.75 -11.07 -23.22
C SER A 108 -29.64 -10.80 -21.72
N ASP A 109 -30.65 -10.15 -21.13
CA ASP A 109 -30.70 -9.83 -19.70
C ASP A 109 -30.77 -11.07 -18.81
N VAL A 110 -31.57 -12.07 -19.21
CA VAL A 110 -31.67 -13.35 -18.50
C VAL A 110 -30.33 -14.09 -18.54
N GLU A 111 -29.68 -14.19 -19.70
CA GLU A 111 -28.39 -14.87 -19.83
C GLU A 111 -27.26 -14.13 -19.10
N PHE A 112 -27.24 -12.79 -19.15
CA PHE A 112 -26.32 -11.98 -18.37
C PHE A 112 -26.48 -12.26 -16.88
N MET A 113 -27.71 -12.23 -16.36
CA MET A 113 -27.95 -12.48 -14.93
C MET A 113 -27.61 -13.90 -14.49
N LYS A 114 -27.77 -14.91 -15.36
CA LYS A 114 -27.29 -16.27 -15.08
C LYS A 114 -25.77 -16.29 -14.92
N GLN A 115 -25.03 -15.66 -15.83
CA GLN A 115 -23.57 -15.58 -15.73
C GLN A 115 -23.14 -14.81 -14.48
N PHE A 116 -23.78 -13.66 -14.22
CA PHE A 116 -23.52 -12.84 -13.04
C PHE A 116 -23.63 -13.66 -11.73
N LEU A 117 -24.70 -14.44 -11.59
CA LEU A 117 -24.88 -15.33 -10.44
C LEU A 117 -23.89 -16.50 -10.41
N LYS A 118 -23.59 -17.09 -11.57
CA LYS A 118 -22.64 -18.21 -11.69
C LYS A 118 -21.25 -17.85 -11.19
N TYR A 119 -20.82 -16.61 -11.41
CA TYR A 119 -19.54 -16.10 -10.91
C TYR A 119 -19.60 -15.60 -9.45
N GLY A 120 -20.74 -15.75 -8.77
CA GLY A 120 -20.90 -15.35 -7.37
C GLY A 120 -20.98 -13.84 -7.17
N GLU A 121 -21.27 -13.07 -8.23
CA GLU A 121 -21.37 -11.62 -8.13
C GLU A 121 -22.70 -11.18 -7.48
N SER A 122 -22.68 -9.98 -6.92
CA SER A 122 -23.81 -9.38 -6.20
C SER A 122 -23.90 -7.88 -6.49
N ASP A 123 -25.05 -7.28 -6.24
CA ASP A 123 -25.25 -5.82 -6.35
C ASP A 123 -24.19 -5.05 -5.51
N GLN A 124 -23.87 -5.58 -4.32
CA GLN A 124 -22.88 -5.00 -3.42
C GLN A 124 -21.45 -5.15 -3.95
N SER A 125 -21.06 -6.32 -4.48
CA SER A 125 -19.71 -6.52 -5.03
C SER A 125 -19.47 -5.65 -6.26
N LEU A 126 -20.46 -5.58 -7.16
CA LEU A 126 -20.38 -4.76 -8.37
C LEU A 126 -20.31 -3.27 -8.04
N THR A 127 -21.17 -2.78 -7.13
CA THR A 127 -21.16 -1.37 -6.71
C THR A 127 -19.84 -1.00 -6.03
N LYS A 128 -19.30 -1.89 -5.17
CA LYS A 128 -18.00 -1.69 -4.54
C LYS A 128 -16.87 -1.64 -5.57
N GLN A 129 -16.87 -2.56 -6.54
CA GLN A 129 -15.86 -2.59 -7.60
C GLN A 129 -15.92 -1.32 -8.46
N MET A 130 -17.12 -0.87 -8.82
CA MET A 130 -17.31 0.36 -9.58
C MET A 130 -16.78 1.59 -8.82
N LYS A 131 -17.10 1.69 -7.51
CA LYS A 131 -16.57 2.75 -6.65
C LYS A 131 -15.04 2.75 -6.61
N GLU A 132 -14.40 1.59 -6.52
CA GLU A 132 -12.93 1.49 -6.51
C GLU A 132 -12.30 1.99 -7.83
N PHE A 133 -12.91 1.65 -8.97
CA PHE A 133 -12.44 2.15 -10.27
C PHE A 133 -12.68 3.65 -10.42
N ASP A 134 -13.82 4.16 -9.96
CA ASP A 134 -14.14 5.58 -9.92
C ASP A 134 -13.13 6.36 -9.06
N ASP A 135 -12.93 5.93 -7.80
CA ASP A 135 -11.96 6.53 -6.88
C ASP A 135 -10.52 6.46 -7.43
N LEU A 136 -10.17 5.39 -8.16
CA LEU A 136 -8.87 5.31 -8.82
C LEU A 136 -8.74 6.37 -9.92
N LEU A 137 -9.68 6.38 -10.87
CA LEU A 137 -9.61 7.20 -12.08
C LEU A 137 -9.77 8.69 -11.79
N PHE A 138 -10.78 9.07 -10.98
CA PHE A 138 -11.16 10.47 -10.79
C PHE A 138 -10.53 11.11 -9.56
N LYS A 139 -9.86 10.34 -8.70
CA LYS A 139 -9.17 10.86 -7.51
C LYS A 139 -7.69 10.47 -7.48
N ARG A 140 -7.37 9.18 -7.34
CA ARG A 140 -5.99 8.74 -7.06
C ARG A 140 -5.00 8.99 -8.20
N VAL A 141 -5.45 8.94 -9.46
CA VAL A 141 -4.65 9.28 -10.66
C VAL A 141 -5.05 10.59 -11.33
N ASN A 142 -5.98 11.35 -10.77
CA ASN A 142 -6.44 12.60 -11.35
C ASN A 142 -5.61 13.77 -10.82
N ILE A 143 -4.95 14.51 -11.73
CA ILE A 143 -4.09 15.65 -11.38
C ILE A 143 -4.88 16.83 -10.81
N ASP A 144 -6.15 16.98 -11.21
CA ASP A 144 -7.02 18.08 -10.81
C ASP A 144 -7.67 17.83 -9.44
N PHE A 145 -7.67 16.57 -8.98
CA PHE A 145 -8.11 16.24 -7.63
C PHE A 145 -6.98 16.50 -6.62
N ASN A 146 -7.25 17.31 -5.60
CA ASN A 146 -6.32 17.58 -4.50
C ASN A 146 -6.98 17.39 -3.14
N GLU A 147 -6.66 16.28 -2.46
CA GLU A 147 -7.23 15.94 -1.16
C GLU A 147 -6.83 16.89 -0.03
N ARG A 148 -5.74 17.66 -0.18
CA ARG A 148 -5.22 18.52 0.89
C ARG A 148 -5.97 19.85 1.01
N THR A 149 -6.84 20.17 0.04
CA THR A 149 -7.70 21.36 0.06
C THR A 149 -8.55 21.47 1.32
N ILE A 150 -9.02 20.36 1.88
CA ILE A 150 -9.84 20.35 3.11
C ILE A 150 -9.02 20.63 4.38
N LEU A 151 -7.69 20.48 4.33
CA LEU A 151 -6.79 20.69 5.47
C LEU A 151 -6.25 22.12 5.53
N ASN A 152 -6.37 22.89 4.42
CA ASN A 152 -5.86 24.25 4.29
C ASN A 152 -4.40 24.41 4.77
N GLU A 153 -3.55 23.45 4.40
CA GLU A 153 -2.14 23.42 4.78
C GLU A 153 -1.22 23.66 3.58
N ASP A 154 0.03 24.02 3.88
CA ASP A 154 1.12 23.96 2.92
C ASP A 154 1.82 22.59 2.99
N THR A 155 1.69 21.79 1.94
CA THR A 155 2.35 20.47 1.84
C THR A 155 3.85 20.57 1.60
N ASP A 156 4.35 21.72 1.16
CA ASP A 156 5.76 21.98 0.88
C ASP A 156 6.49 22.56 2.09
N ARG A 157 5.82 22.69 3.23
CA ARG A 157 6.38 23.19 4.50
C ARG A 157 6.20 22.18 5.62
N LEU A 158 7.30 21.52 5.99
CA LEU A 158 7.31 20.51 7.07
C LEU A 158 6.81 21.05 8.42
N SER A 159 7.02 22.33 8.73
CA SER A 159 6.59 22.95 9.98
C SER A 159 5.09 23.25 10.06
N ASP A 160 4.33 23.07 8.98
CA ASP A 160 2.90 23.27 8.97
C ASP A 160 2.17 22.05 9.54
N ILE A 161 1.97 22.04 10.86
CA ILE A 161 1.50 20.87 11.63
C ILE A 161 0.08 21.03 12.21
N GLY A 162 -0.75 21.90 11.63
CA GLY A 162 -2.07 22.26 12.16
C GLY A 162 -3.23 21.30 11.86
N TYR A 163 -2.96 20.09 11.36
CA TYR A 163 -3.98 19.13 10.92
C TYR A 163 -3.93 17.82 11.71
N GLY A 164 -5.00 17.04 11.61
CA GLY A 164 -5.22 15.83 12.40
C GLY A 164 -6.37 16.01 13.39
N ASN A 165 -7.08 14.93 13.66
CA ASN A 165 -8.08 14.84 14.72
C ASN A 165 -8.07 13.42 15.29
N ASN A 166 -8.58 13.27 16.51
CA ASN A 166 -8.69 11.99 17.22
C ASN A 166 -10.03 11.28 16.95
N ILE A 167 -10.75 11.65 15.90
CA ILE A 167 -12.09 11.14 15.62
C ILE A 167 -11.95 9.87 14.79
N LEU A 168 -12.23 8.74 15.44
CA LEU A 168 -12.40 7.45 14.78
C LEU A 168 -13.58 7.56 13.81
N ASN A 169 -13.27 7.54 12.51
CA ASN A 169 -14.22 7.78 11.43
C ASN A 169 -15.32 6.69 11.39
N ASN A 170 -16.57 7.07 11.09
CA ASN A 170 -17.67 6.13 10.82
C ASN A 170 -17.37 5.18 9.64
N ASN A 171 -16.39 5.53 8.80
CA ASN A 171 -15.92 4.73 7.67
C ASN A 171 -14.81 3.75 8.05
N LEU A 172 -14.97 3.00 9.15
CA LEU A 172 -13.93 2.09 9.66
C LEU A 172 -13.38 1.11 8.60
N ASN A 173 -14.22 0.69 7.66
CA ASN A 173 -13.82 -0.21 6.56
C ASN A 173 -12.76 0.40 5.64
N GLU A 174 -12.80 1.72 5.44
CA GLU A 174 -11.83 2.46 4.61
C GLU A 174 -10.44 2.52 5.27
N TYR A 175 -10.36 2.35 6.60
CA TYR A 175 -9.12 2.31 7.37
C TYR A 175 -8.75 0.88 7.81
N SER A 176 -9.32 -0.13 7.15
CA SER A 176 -9.19 -1.54 7.57
C SER A 176 -7.75 -2.04 7.57
N HIS A 177 -6.84 -1.45 6.78
CA HIS A 177 -5.42 -1.82 6.78
C HIS A 177 -4.81 -1.66 8.18
N GLY A 178 -4.95 -0.50 8.80
CA GLY A 178 -4.43 -0.25 10.14
C GLY A 178 -4.97 -1.22 11.20
N THR A 179 -6.24 -1.64 11.10
CA THR A 179 -6.82 -2.66 11.97
C THR A 179 -6.17 -4.03 11.80
N LYS A 180 -5.88 -4.45 10.55
CA LYS A 180 -5.19 -5.72 10.27
C LYS A 180 -3.81 -5.77 10.90
N ILE A 181 -3.06 -4.68 10.77
CA ILE A 181 -1.71 -4.56 11.31
C ILE A 181 -1.73 -4.53 12.83
N ALA A 182 -2.60 -3.70 13.42
CA ALA A 182 -2.75 -3.62 14.88
C ALA A 182 -3.18 -4.98 15.48
N GLY A 183 -4.08 -5.69 14.80
CA GLY A 183 -4.53 -7.03 15.22
C GLY A 183 -3.41 -8.08 15.22
N LEU A 184 -2.41 -7.94 14.35
CA LEU A 184 -1.24 -8.82 14.35
C LEU A 184 -0.24 -8.46 15.45
N ILE A 185 -0.06 -7.17 15.73
CA ILE A 185 0.93 -6.67 16.70
C ILE A 185 0.47 -6.83 18.15
N ILE A 186 -0.82 -6.60 18.42
CA ILE A 186 -1.34 -6.60 19.79
C ILE A 186 -1.08 -7.93 20.51
N GLY A 187 -0.81 -7.83 21.80
CA GLY A 187 -0.50 -8.93 22.70
C GLY A 187 -0.22 -8.42 24.11
N ASP A 188 0.14 -9.32 25.02
CA ASP A 188 0.41 -8.97 26.42
C ASP A 188 1.52 -7.93 26.51
N ASN A 189 1.30 -6.89 27.33
CA ASN A 189 2.22 -5.78 27.56
C ASN A 189 2.56 -4.91 26.33
N ILE A 190 1.84 -5.07 25.20
CA ILE A 190 2.02 -4.22 24.02
C ILE A 190 0.86 -3.22 23.91
N LYS A 191 1.20 -1.93 23.78
CA LYS A 191 0.23 -0.85 23.50
C LYS A 191 0.40 -0.36 22.07
N ILE A 192 -0.70 0.01 21.42
CA ILE A 192 -0.72 0.48 20.03
C ILE A 192 -0.97 1.99 19.98
N MET A 193 -0.16 2.70 19.21
CA MET A 193 -0.34 4.12 18.87
C MET A 193 -0.71 4.23 17.38
N PRO A 194 -2.01 4.32 17.03
CA PRO A 194 -2.42 4.38 15.64
C PRO A 194 -2.18 5.78 15.06
N LEU A 195 -1.31 5.87 14.04
CA LEU A 195 -1.04 7.10 13.29
C LEU A 195 -1.43 6.90 11.83
N CYS A 196 -2.41 7.67 11.35
CA CYS A 196 -2.90 7.56 9.98
C CYS A 196 -2.21 8.60 9.09
N VAL A 197 -1.36 8.11 8.17
CA VAL A 197 -0.61 8.89 7.18
C VAL A 197 -1.16 8.79 5.75
N SER A 198 -2.03 7.81 5.48
CA SER A 198 -2.88 7.72 4.30
C SER A 198 -3.90 6.58 4.50
N PRO A 199 -5.17 6.76 4.12
CA PRO A 199 -6.13 5.65 4.01
C PRO A 199 -6.02 4.92 2.66
N TYR A 200 -6.14 5.66 1.55
CA TYR A 200 -5.96 5.17 0.19
C TYR A 200 -5.14 6.15 -0.63
N GLY A 201 -4.34 5.61 -1.55
CA GLY A 201 -3.32 6.40 -2.26
C GLY A 201 -1.98 6.30 -1.56
N ASN A 202 -1.04 7.18 -1.89
CA ASN A 202 0.27 7.18 -1.23
C ASN A 202 0.31 8.24 -0.14
N GLU A 203 1.00 7.92 0.95
CA GLU A 203 1.34 8.82 2.04
C GLU A 203 2.19 10.00 1.54
N HIS A 204 1.99 11.20 2.10
CA HIS A 204 2.92 12.30 1.88
C HIS A 204 4.17 12.11 2.73
N ASP A 205 5.32 12.48 2.19
CA ASP A 205 6.60 12.44 2.92
C ASP A 205 6.56 13.28 4.19
N LYS A 206 5.85 14.41 4.14
CA LYS A 206 5.54 15.26 5.29
C LYS A 206 4.82 14.48 6.40
N ASP A 207 3.75 13.78 6.06
CA ASP A 207 2.95 13.02 7.02
C ASP A 207 3.76 11.90 7.65
N ILE A 208 4.56 11.19 6.84
CA ILE A 208 5.47 10.14 7.33
C ILE A 208 6.47 10.73 8.31
N ALA A 209 7.16 11.81 7.95
CA ALA A 209 8.20 12.43 8.78
C ALA A 209 7.63 12.94 10.11
N ILE A 210 6.47 13.60 10.09
CA ILE A 210 5.78 14.07 11.30
C ILE A 210 5.31 12.89 12.14
N ALA A 211 4.72 11.85 11.54
CA ALA A 211 4.23 10.69 12.28
C ALA A 211 5.36 9.91 12.96
N ILE A 212 6.52 9.75 12.31
CA ILE A 212 7.71 9.15 12.94
C ILE A 212 8.12 9.96 14.17
N ARG A 213 8.27 11.30 14.02
CA ARG A 213 8.65 12.17 15.15
C ARG A 213 7.63 12.12 16.28
N TYR A 214 6.35 12.19 15.95
CA TYR A 214 5.26 12.07 16.92
C TYR A 214 5.34 10.74 17.68
N ALA A 215 5.51 9.61 16.98
CA ALA A 215 5.62 8.29 17.62
C ALA A 215 6.81 8.23 18.59
N VAL A 216 7.97 8.71 18.15
CA VAL A 216 9.19 8.76 18.96
C VAL A 216 8.98 9.62 20.21
N ASP A 217 8.47 10.84 20.04
CA ASP A 217 8.27 11.80 21.15
C ASP A 217 7.20 11.34 22.14
N ASN A 218 6.26 10.50 21.70
CA ASN A 218 5.23 9.88 22.53
C ASN A 218 5.64 8.48 23.04
N GLY A 219 6.92 8.12 22.97
CA GLY A 219 7.49 6.96 23.67
C GLY A 219 7.36 5.62 22.95
N ALA A 220 7.12 5.61 21.64
CA ALA A 220 7.16 4.37 20.87
C ALA A 220 8.57 3.74 20.91
N LYS A 221 8.64 2.42 21.14
CA LYS A 221 9.89 1.63 21.02
C LYS A 221 10.07 1.00 19.64
N VAL A 222 8.95 0.72 18.96
CA VAL A 222 8.89 0.15 17.62
C VAL A 222 7.88 0.95 16.80
N ILE A 223 8.26 1.35 15.59
CA ILE A 223 7.40 2.00 14.60
C ILE A 223 7.25 1.05 13.42
N ASN A 224 6.01 0.61 13.17
CA ASN A 224 5.70 -0.22 12.01
C ASN A 224 5.17 0.63 10.86
N MET A 225 5.85 0.61 9.72
CA MET A 225 5.48 1.28 8.47
C MET A 225 5.11 0.24 7.40
N SER A 226 3.86 -0.21 7.39
CA SER A 226 3.37 -1.23 6.47
C SER A 226 3.02 -0.71 5.06
N PHE A 227 3.80 0.24 4.55
CA PHE A 227 3.65 0.82 3.22
C PHE A 227 5.01 0.91 2.51
N SER A 228 4.97 1.03 1.19
CA SER A 228 6.15 1.30 0.36
C SER A 228 5.71 1.99 -0.93
N LYS A 229 6.52 2.91 -1.45
CA LYS A 229 6.24 3.64 -2.70
C LYS A 229 7.50 3.83 -3.53
N ASN A 230 7.32 3.93 -4.85
CA ASN A 230 8.45 4.04 -5.81
C ASN A 230 8.83 5.49 -6.15
N PHE A 231 8.15 6.46 -5.52
CA PHE A 231 8.39 7.88 -5.72
C PHE A 231 8.35 8.57 -4.35
N SER A 232 9.11 9.64 -4.20
CA SER A 232 9.11 10.49 -3.01
C SER A 232 9.51 11.90 -3.43
N LEU A 233 8.70 12.89 -3.06
CA LEU A 233 8.93 14.29 -3.39
C LEU A 233 9.90 14.95 -2.40
N PHE A 234 9.87 14.51 -1.13
CA PHE A 234 10.66 15.06 -0.04
C PHE A 234 11.32 13.95 0.80
N LYS A 235 12.02 13.02 0.14
CA LYS A 235 12.68 11.89 0.81
C LYS A 235 13.60 12.29 1.95
N GLU A 236 14.25 13.46 1.85
CA GLU A 236 15.16 13.97 2.88
C GLU A 236 14.44 14.23 4.22
N TRP A 237 13.16 14.66 4.20
CA TRP A 237 12.38 14.83 5.43
C TRP A 237 12.15 13.49 6.14
N VAL A 238 11.92 12.43 5.36
CA VAL A 238 11.73 11.08 5.88
C VAL A 238 13.05 10.52 6.40
N LEU A 239 14.16 10.71 5.66
CA LEU A 239 15.51 10.33 6.10
C LEU A 239 15.90 11.02 7.41
N ASP A 240 15.61 12.30 7.57
CA ASP A 240 15.90 13.03 8.81
C ASP A 240 15.01 12.57 9.98
N ALA A 241 13.78 12.15 9.71
CA ALA A 241 12.92 11.53 10.73
C ALA A 241 13.41 10.11 11.11
N ILE A 242 13.93 9.34 10.16
CA ILE A 242 14.57 8.04 10.41
C ILE A 242 15.82 8.22 11.29
N LYS A 243 16.72 9.17 10.97
CA LYS A 243 17.87 9.51 11.83
C LYS A 243 17.43 9.95 13.23
N TYR A 244 16.32 10.69 13.32
CA TYR A 244 15.76 11.10 14.62
C TYR A 244 15.32 9.90 15.46
N ALA A 245 14.62 8.93 14.86
CA ALA A 245 14.26 7.69 15.54
C ALA A 245 15.48 6.86 15.95
N ASP A 246 16.50 6.78 15.08
CA ASP A 246 17.77 6.11 15.38
C ASP A 246 18.45 6.71 16.61
N ASN A 247 18.64 8.03 16.62
CA ASN A 247 19.21 8.79 17.74
C ASN A 247 18.41 8.67 19.05
N LYS A 248 17.11 8.37 18.95
CA LYS A 248 16.22 8.16 20.10
C LYS A 248 16.05 6.68 20.47
N ASN A 249 16.87 5.81 19.86
CA ASN A 249 16.87 4.37 20.12
C ASN A 249 15.49 3.71 19.89
N VAL A 250 14.83 4.11 18.78
CA VAL A 250 13.54 3.58 18.35
C VAL A 250 13.74 2.73 17.10
N LEU A 251 13.23 1.50 17.12
CA LEU A 251 13.29 0.59 15.97
C LEU A 251 12.20 0.96 14.95
N ILE A 252 12.57 1.09 13.69
CA ILE A 252 11.65 1.23 12.57
C ILE A 252 11.61 -0.10 11.80
N VAL A 253 10.42 -0.60 11.55
CA VAL A 253 10.17 -1.81 10.74
C VAL A 253 9.26 -1.42 9.58
N THR A 254 9.71 -1.61 8.35
CA THR A 254 8.98 -1.26 7.12
C THR A 254 8.76 -2.48 6.22
N SER A 255 7.70 -2.47 5.42
CA SER A 255 7.48 -3.49 4.40
C SER A 255 8.33 -3.24 3.14
N ALA A 256 8.83 -4.31 2.50
CA ALA A 256 9.60 -4.21 1.26
C ALA A 256 8.76 -3.83 0.02
N GLY A 257 7.45 -4.07 0.07
CA GLY A 257 6.52 -3.81 -1.03
C GLY A 257 6.10 -5.06 -1.79
N ASN A 258 5.04 -4.92 -2.61
CA ASN A 258 4.29 -6.04 -3.19
C ASN A 258 4.32 -6.06 -4.73
N ASP A 259 5.45 -5.69 -5.36
CA ASP A 259 5.59 -5.61 -6.82
C ASP A 259 6.33 -6.81 -7.45
N GLY A 260 6.88 -7.72 -6.63
CA GLY A 260 7.65 -8.88 -7.11
C GLY A 260 9.01 -8.50 -7.70
N LEU A 261 9.60 -7.39 -7.27
CA LEU A 261 10.79 -6.82 -7.88
C LEU A 261 12.04 -7.00 -7.02
N ASN A 262 13.18 -7.24 -7.68
CA ASN A 262 14.48 -6.96 -7.08
C ASN A 262 14.63 -5.43 -6.93
N ILE A 263 14.72 -4.95 -5.69
CA ILE A 263 14.78 -3.53 -5.35
C ILE A 263 16.21 -3.00 -5.12
N ASN A 264 17.26 -3.80 -5.29
CA ASN A 264 18.65 -3.36 -5.08
C ASN A 264 19.00 -2.08 -5.85
N ASN A 265 18.53 -1.99 -7.10
CA ASN A 265 18.77 -0.85 -8.00
C ASN A 265 17.48 -0.09 -8.33
N ARG A 266 16.52 -0.07 -7.42
CA ARG A 266 15.23 0.61 -7.61
C ARG A 266 14.93 1.54 -6.45
N ASP A 267 14.28 2.64 -6.77
CA ASP A 267 13.64 3.51 -5.80
C ASP A 267 12.53 2.75 -5.06
N ASN A 268 12.63 2.74 -3.73
CA ASN A 268 11.66 2.13 -2.84
C ASN A 268 11.70 2.84 -1.49
N TYR A 269 10.70 3.67 -1.24
CA TYR A 269 10.60 4.55 -0.09
C TYR A 269 9.51 4.07 0.88
N PRO A 270 9.70 4.24 2.20
CA PRO A 270 10.90 4.76 2.85
C PRO A 270 12.11 3.83 2.68
N ASP A 271 13.28 4.45 2.52
CA ASP A 271 14.60 3.82 2.51
C ASP A 271 15.44 4.59 3.53
N ASP A 272 16.29 3.89 4.28
CA ASP A 272 17.25 4.52 5.19
C ASP A 272 18.59 4.80 4.50
N ALA A 273 18.74 4.47 3.21
CA ALA A 273 19.89 4.84 2.41
C ALA A 273 19.80 6.29 1.88
N ASN A 274 20.88 7.06 2.01
CA ASN A 274 20.99 8.39 1.41
C ASN A 274 21.27 8.31 -0.11
N GLY A 275 21.42 9.47 -0.77
CA GLY A 275 21.72 9.54 -2.22
C GLY A 275 22.99 8.82 -2.67
N SER A 276 23.90 8.48 -1.76
CA SER A 276 25.12 7.69 -2.02
C SER A 276 24.95 6.19 -1.71
N GLY A 277 23.76 5.75 -1.30
CA GLY A 277 23.48 4.36 -0.93
C GLY A 277 23.94 3.98 0.48
N ILE A 278 24.34 4.95 1.31
CA ILE A 278 24.80 4.70 2.68
C ILE A 278 23.60 4.76 3.63
N GLU A 279 23.40 3.70 4.42
CA GLU A 279 22.39 3.64 5.47
C GLU A 279 22.66 4.70 6.54
N VAL A 280 21.62 5.46 6.91
CA VAL A 280 21.69 6.54 7.90
C VAL A 280 21.20 6.11 9.28
N SER A 281 20.81 4.85 9.44
CA SER A 281 20.20 4.30 10.66
C SER A 281 20.69 2.89 10.93
N ASN A 282 21.01 2.59 12.19
CA ASN A 282 21.25 1.23 12.65
C ASN A 282 19.97 0.56 13.16
N ASN A 283 18.86 1.31 13.21
CA ASN A 283 17.59 0.90 13.82
C ASN A 283 16.46 0.77 12.78
N PHE A 284 16.79 0.44 11.52
CA PHE A 284 15.81 0.28 10.45
C PHE A 284 15.82 -1.15 9.90
N LEU A 285 14.63 -1.74 9.73
CA LEU A 285 14.41 -3.07 9.18
C LEU A 285 13.41 -3.02 8.03
N LYS A 286 13.76 -3.55 6.86
CA LYS A 286 12.90 -3.71 5.68
C LYS A 286 12.59 -5.18 5.46
N ILE A 287 11.29 -5.51 5.45
CA ILE A 287 10.80 -6.89 5.60
C ILE A 287 10.16 -7.40 4.31
N GLY A 288 10.71 -8.50 3.77
CA GLY A 288 10.10 -9.30 2.72
C GLY A 288 9.07 -10.30 3.25
N ALA A 289 8.24 -10.88 2.38
CA ALA A 289 7.20 -11.84 2.76
C ALA A 289 7.56 -13.27 2.31
N THR A 290 7.47 -14.22 3.22
CA THR A 290 7.45 -15.65 2.90
C THR A 290 6.03 -16.21 2.83
N THR A 291 5.91 -17.35 2.15
CA THR A 291 4.75 -18.23 2.19
C THR A 291 4.89 -19.23 3.34
N TYR A 292 3.94 -20.16 3.46
CA TYR A 292 4.00 -21.28 4.39
C TYR A 292 4.71 -22.52 3.80
N PHE A 293 5.19 -22.46 2.56
CA PHE A 293 5.93 -23.55 1.92
C PHE A 293 7.43 -23.44 2.20
N VAL A 294 8.09 -24.56 2.47
CA VAL A 294 9.56 -24.65 2.61
C VAL A 294 10.15 -25.35 1.39
N ASN A 295 10.01 -24.71 0.23
CA ASN A 295 10.49 -25.20 -1.07
C ASN A 295 10.65 -24.02 -2.04
N SER A 296 10.70 -24.27 -3.34
CA SER A 296 10.83 -23.22 -4.38
C SER A 296 9.76 -22.12 -4.32
N ASP A 297 8.64 -22.34 -3.65
CA ASP A 297 7.55 -21.38 -3.41
C ASP A 297 7.64 -20.68 -2.04
N LEU A 298 8.80 -20.68 -1.38
CA LEU A 298 9.00 -20.02 -0.07
C LEU A 298 8.73 -18.51 -0.10
N ILE A 299 8.89 -17.86 -1.24
CA ILE A 299 8.49 -16.46 -1.44
C ILE A 299 7.33 -16.37 -2.44
N ASP A 300 6.38 -15.48 -2.19
CA ASP A 300 5.32 -15.21 -3.16
C ASP A 300 5.83 -14.26 -4.25
N LYS A 301 5.28 -14.41 -5.47
CA LYS A 301 5.58 -13.56 -6.63
C LYS A 301 5.33 -12.07 -6.41
N TYR A 302 4.56 -11.68 -5.39
CA TYR A 302 4.39 -10.27 -5.06
C TYR A 302 5.53 -9.71 -4.20
N SER A 303 6.27 -10.52 -3.42
CA SER A 303 7.23 -9.94 -2.46
C SER A 303 8.39 -9.27 -3.19
N ASN A 304 8.66 -8.01 -2.88
CA ASN A 304 9.93 -7.41 -3.25
C ASN A 304 11.07 -8.08 -2.47
N TYR A 305 12.24 -8.11 -3.09
CA TYR A 305 13.45 -8.76 -2.57
C TYR A 305 14.70 -7.96 -2.96
N GLY A 306 15.84 -8.23 -2.33
CA GLY A 306 17.11 -7.62 -2.68
C GLY A 306 18.09 -7.58 -1.51
N ASN A 307 19.23 -8.25 -1.66
CA ASN A 307 20.26 -8.37 -0.62
C ASN A 307 21.00 -7.06 -0.24
N SER A 308 20.72 -5.94 -0.88
CA SER A 308 21.23 -4.63 -0.43
C SER A 308 20.17 -3.79 0.29
N LYS A 309 18.89 -4.18 0.27
CA LYS A 309 17.80 -3.37 0.84
C LYS A 309 16.87 -4.13 1.78
N VAL A 310 16.56 -5.40 1.50
CA VAL A 310 15.70 -6.23 2.35
C VAL A 310 16.55 -6.86 3.44
N ASP A 311 16.21 -6.63 4.71
CA ASP A 311 17.00 -7.12 5.84
C ASP A 311 16.68 -8.58 6.15
N VAL A 312 15.39 -8.92 6.28
CA VAL A 312 14.89 -10.27 6.58
C VAL A 312 13.55 -10.54 5.89
N PHE A 313 13.15 -11.79 5.82
CA PHE A 313 11.79 -12.19 5.43
C PHE A 313 10.99 -12.70 6.65
N ALA A 314 9.68 -12.50 6.62
CA ALA A 314 8.76 -13.05 7.62
C ALA A 314 7.46 -13.53 6.95
N PRO A 315 6.65 -14.39 7.62
CA PRO A 315 5.40 -14.88 7.06
C PRO A 315 4.48 -13.74 6.62
N GLY A 316 4.04 -13.78 5.36
CA GLY A 316 3.20 -12.72 4.80
C GLY A 316 2.07 -13.20 3.91
N VAL A 317 1.92 -14.52 3.67
CA VAL A 317 0.85 -15.10 2.85
C VAL A 317 -0.19 -15.79 3.72
N ASP A 318 -1.46 -15.60 3.38
CA ASP A 318 -2.63 -16.24 4.02
C ASP A 318 -2.59 -16.10 5.55
N ILE A 319 -2.34 -14.87 6.00
CA ILE A 319 -2.31 -14.53 7.40
C ILE A 319 -3.72 -14.13 7.84
N TYR A 320 -4.25 -14.85 8.84
CA TYR A 320 -5.53 -14.56 9.45
C TYR A 320 -5.41 -13.42 10.47
N THR A 321 -6.15 -12.33 10.27
CA THR A 321 -6.10 -11.17 11.18
C THR A 321 -7.45 -10.45 11.30
N ALA A 322 -7.54 -9.60 12.32
CA ALA A 322 -8.70 -8.78 12.60
C ALA A 322 -8.95 -7.75 11.49
N ILE A 323 -10.22 -7.53 11.18
CA ILE A 323 -10.71 -6.42 10.37
C ILE A 323 -11.80 -5.68 11.15
N PRO A 324 -12.17 -4.45 10.74
CA PRO A 324 -13.21 -3.70 11.43
C PRO A 324 -14.51 -4.48 11.64
N ASN A 325 -15.26 -4.09 12.66
CA ASN A 325 -16.57 -4.65 13.04
C ASN A 325 -16.51 -6.09 13.58
N ASN A 326 -15.52 -6.40 14.42
CA ASN A 326 -15.36 -7.71 15.09
C ASN A 326 -15.34 -8.89 14.10
N LYS A 327 -14.62 -8.72 12.99
CA LYS A 327 -14.50 -9.72 11.94
C LYS A 327 -13.04 -10.07 11.74
N TYR A 328 -12.82 -11.16 11.02
CA TYR A 328 -11.50 -11.67 10.69
C TYR A 328 -11.49 -12.16 9.25
N ALA A 329 -10.34 -12.06 8.59
CA ALA A 329 -10.15 -12.58 7.24
C ALA A 329 -8.66 -12.85 6.97
N TYR A 330 -8.41 -13.64 5.93
CA TYR A 330 -7.07 -13.92 5.41
C TYR A 330 -6.60 -12.81 4.47
N PHE A 331 -5.35 -12.40 4.62
CA PHE A 331 -4.70 -11.44 3.73
C PHE A 331 -3.25 -11.85 3.46
N SER A 332 -2.72 -11.35 2.34
CA SER A 332 -1.33 -11.52 1.95
C SER A 332 -0.66 -10.17 1.68
N GLY A 333 0.60 -10.01 2.07
CA GLY A 333 1.40 -8.81 1.81
C GLY A 333 2.60 -8.67 2.75
N THR A 334 3.64 -7.99 2.26
CA THR A 334 4.82 -7.60 3.07
C THR A 334 4.46 -6.70 4.26
N SER A 335 3.32 -5.99 4.18
CA SER A 335 2.71 -5.26 5.29
C SER A 335 2.48 -6.13 6.53
N LEU A 336 2.04 -7.39 6.35
CA LEU A 336 1.74 -8.32 7.43
C LEU A 336 3.02 -8.96 7.98
N ALA A 337 3.98 -9.26 7.09
CA ALA A 337 5.32 -9.68 7.47
C ALA A 337 6.00 -8.64 8.39
N ALA A 338 5.96 -7.36 8.01
CA ALA A 338 6.47 -6.26 8.83
C ALA A 338 5.76 -6.15 10.20
N ALA A 339 4.45 -6.40 10.25
CA ALA A 339 3.68 -6.39 11.48
C ALA A 339 4.10 -7.52 12.43
N LEU A 340 4.28 -8.73 11.91
CA LEU A 340 4.76 -9.87 12.70
C LEU A 340 6.19 -9.65 13.21
N THR A 341 7.09 -9.11 12.39
CA THR A 341 8.43 -8.72 12.85
C THR A 341 8.38 -7.63 13.92
N SER A 342 7.49 -6.64 13.79
CA SER A 342 7.28 -5.60 14.80
C SER A 342 6.80 -6.19 16.13
N LYS A 343 5.94 -7.22 16.09
CA LYS A 343 5.51 -7.95 17.29
C LYS A 343 6.68 -8.69 17.96
N VAL A 344 7.52 -9.37 17.17
CA VAL A 344 8.72 -10.03 17.70
C VAL A 344 9.63 -9.01 18.39
N ALA A 345 9.89 -7.87 17.75
CA ALA A 345 10.66 -6.79 18.35
C ALA A 345 10.04 -6.26 19.65
N ALA A 346 8.72 -6.03 19.66
CA ALA A 346 8.01 -5.57 20.85
C ALA A 346 8.05 -6.58 22.01
N LEU A 347 7.98 -7.88 21.70
CA LEU A 347 8.18 -8.95 22.69
C LEU A 347 9.61 -8.97 23.22
N ILE A 348 10.62 -8.83 22.36
CA ILE A 348 12.02 -8.74 22.81
C ILE A 348 12.18 -7.56 23.79
N PHE A 349 11.63 -6.39 23.47
CA PHE A 349 11.67 -5.23 24.37
C PHE A 349 10.89 -5.45 25.68
N SER A 350 9.82 -6.25 25.70
CA SER A 350 9.06 -6.51 26.92
C SER A 350 9.83 -7.39 27.91
N TYR A 351 10.59 -8.37 27.41
CA TYR A 351 11.46 -9.22 28.23
C TYR A 351 12.82 -8.58 28.55
N TYR A 352 13.36 -7.77 27.62
CA TYR A 352 14.68 -7.17 27.70
C TYR A 352 14.63 -5.65 27.44
N PRO A 353 14.02 -4.86 28.34
CA PRO A 353 13.72 -3.45 28.10
C PRO A 353 14.95 -2.53 27.96
N ASN A 354 16.14 -3.01 28.35
CA ASN A 354 17.39 -2.27 28.29
C ASN A 354 18.17 -2.46 26.98
N LEU A 355 17.71 -3.35 26.08
CA LEU A 355 18.35 -3.50 24.77
C LEU A 355 18.22 -2.23 23.94
N SER A 356 19.23 -1.92 23.15
CA SER A 356 19.12 -0.92 22.10
C SER A 356 18.30 -1.46 20.93
N ALA A 357 17.67 -0.56 20.17
CA ALA A 357 16.97 -0.92 18.94
C ALA A 357 17.92 -1.61 17.94
N SER A 358 19.18 -1.21 17.88
CA SER A 358 20.21 -1.86 17.05
C SER A 358 20.48 -3.30 17.53
N GLN A 359 20.58 -3.52 18.85
CA GLN A 359 20.71 -4.88 19.39
C GLN A 359 19.47 -5.74 19.04
N VAL A 360 18.26 -5.18 19.16
CA VAL A 360 17.04 -5.90 18.77
C VAL A 360 17.01 -6.20 17.27
N LYS A 361 17.44 -5.27 16.41
CA LYS A 361 17.61 -5.49 14.97
C LYS A 361 18.55 -6.68 14.71
N HIS A 362 19.74 -6.68 15.31
CA HIS A 362 20.71 -7.76 15.13
C HIS A 362 20.20 -9.10 15.66
N ILE A 363 19.54 -9.14 16.82
CA ILE A 363 18.91 -10.36 17.32
C ILE A 363 17.93 -10.94 16.28
N ILE A 364 17.09 -10.10 15.68
CA ILE A 364 16.14 -10.54 14.65
C ILE A 364 16.86 -11.04 13.39
N MET A 365 17.90 -10.35 12.94
CA MET A 365 18.65 -10.71 11.73
C MET A 365 19.49 -11.97 11.90
N ASP A 366 20.10 -12.16 13.07
CA ASP A 366 21.09 -13.21 13.31
C ASP A 366 20.44 -14.52 13.83
N SER A 367 19.18 -14.48 14.27
CA SER A 367 18.44 -15.67 14.77
C SER A 367 17.47 -16.27 13.76
N GLY A 368 17.43 -15.73 12.54
CA GLY A 368 16.62 -16.26 11.44
C GLY A 368 17.01 -17.68 11.03
N VAL A 369 16.11 -18.35 10.31
CA VAL A 369 16.41 -19.66 9.70
C VAL A 369 17.00 -19.42 8.31
N GLU A 370 18.25 -19.85 8.10
CA GLU A 370 18.88 -19.82 6.79
C GLU A 370 18.29 -20.90 5.87
N TYR A 371 17.95 -20.52 4.64
CA TYR A 371 17.66 -21.44 3.55
C TYR A 371 18.55 -21.12 2.35
N THR A 372 19.17 -22.14 1.77
CA THR A 372 20.10 -21.99 0.64
C THR A 372 19.55 -22.54 -0.68
N PHE A 373 18.38 -23.20 -0.66
CA PHE A 373 17.77 -23.73 -1.87
C PHE A 373 17.23 -22.60 -2.78
N PRO A 374 17.18 -22.82 -4.10
CA PRO A 374 16.60 -21.85 -5.02
C PRO A 374 15.10 -21.67 -4.85
N VAL A 375 14.63 -20.43 -4.92
CA VAL A 375 13.21 -20.03 -4.89
C VAL A 375 12.83 -19.24 -6.15
N LYS A 376 11.55 -19.23 -6.50
CA LYS A 376 11.02 -18.57 -7.70
C LYS A 376 11.15 -17.05 -7.59
N THR A 377 11.86 -16.44 -8.53
CA THR A 377 12.06 -14.98 -8.64
C THR A 377 11.80 -14.50 -10.08
N PRO A 378 10.62 -14.76 -10.65
CA PRO A 378 10.34 -14.53 -12.05
C PRO A 378 10.50 -13.05 -12.43
N THR A 379 11.12 -12.77 -13.57
CA THR A 379 11.19 -11.44 -14.17
C THR A 379 10.34 -11.38 -15.44
N LYS A 380 10.33 -10.22 -16.11
CA LYS A 380 9.66 -10.11 -17.42
C LYS A 380 10.41 -10.88 -18.51
N GLU A 381 11.72 -10.93 -18.38
CA GLU A 381 12.67 -11.53 -19.31
C GLU A 381 12.79 -13.05 -19.08
N ASP A 382 12.73 -13.48 -17.82
CA ASP A 382 12.84 -14.89 -17.43
C ASP A 382 11.76 -15.26 -16.41
N LYS A 383 10.72 -15.97 -16.87
CA LYS A 383 9.58 -16.39 -16.05
C LYS A 383 9.88 -17.58 -15.16
N ASP A 384 10.95 -18.32 -15.45
CA ASP A 384 11.34 -19.52 -14.71
C ASP A 384 12.57 -19.26 -13.84
N LYS A 385 12.96 -17.98 -13.71
CA LYS A 385 14.10 -17.56 -12.90
C LYS A 385 13.96 -18.07 -11.47
N MET A 386 15.05 -18.70 -11.03
CA MET A 386 15.25 -19.14 -9.66
C MET A 386 16.45 -18.39 -9.06
N THR A 387 16.43 -18.15 -7.75
CA THR A 387 17.55 -17.53 -7.04
C THR A 387 17.67 -18.17 -5.66
N PRO A 388 18.88 -18.49 -5.16
CA PRO A 388 19.07 -18.97 -3.79
C PRO A 388 18.42 -18.02 -2.79
N PHE A 389 17.66 -18.56 -1.82
CA PHE A 389 16.91 -17.72 -0.89
C PHE A 389 17.79 -16.78 -0.06
N ASN A 390 18.97 -17.24 0.37
CA ASN A 390 19.96 -16.42 1.09
C ASN A 390 20.63 -15.32 0.24
N GLU A 391 20.33 -15.22 -1.07
CA GLU A 391 20.73 -14.09 -1.92
C GLU A 391 19.63 -13.01 -2.02
N LEU A 392 18.48 -13.20 -1.36
CA LEU A 392 17.32 -12.31 -1.47
C LEU A 392 17.25 -11.24 -0.37
N SER A 393 18.02 -11.37 0.70
CA SER A 393 18.09 -10.43 1.83
C SER A 393 19.51 -10.25 2.35
N LYS A 394 19.71 -9.29 3.25
CA LYS A 394 20.99 -9.04 3.93
C LYS A 394 21.30 -10.11 4.97
N SER A 395 20.30 -10.55 5.73
CA SER A 395 20.47 -11.64 6.70
C SER A 395 20.84 -12.93 5.98
N ARG A 396 21.73 -13.71 6.60
CA ARG A 396 22.14 -15.03 6.13
C ARG A 396 21.63 -16.07 7.08
#